data_AF-A0A3D2EYG3-F1
#
_entry.id   AF-A0A3D2EYG3-F1
#
_cell.length_a   1.000
_cell.length_b   1.000
_cell.length_c   1.000
_cell.angle_alpha   90.00
_cell.angle_beta   90.00
_cell.angle_gamma   90.00
#
_symmetry.space_group_name_H-M   'P 1'
#
loop_
_entity.id
_entity.type
_entity.pdbx_description
1 polymer ?
#
loop_
_entity_poly.entity_id
_entity_poly.type
_entity_poly.pdbx_seq_one_letter_code
_entity_poly.pdbx_strand_id
1 'polypeptide(L)'
;MNFLYQELTYKLRGILFEVYNLLGPGLPEKAYHNAIIRELKSNQIHFETEKVIYIKYKEANVAKQRLDLVIDNKIIIEIKATNSMHSLFEKQTLAYLKASNYKLALLVNFGGDRIIINRFIDESVKSA
;
A
#
# COMPACT_ATOMS: atom_id res chain seq x y z
N MET A 1 14.62 18.63 3.82
CA MET A 1 13.67 17.71 4.49
C MET A 1 13.78 16.38 3.78
N ASN A 2 14.27 15.32 4.42
CA ASN A 2 14.47 14.00 3.77
C ASN A 2 13.25 13.13 4.05
N PHE A 3 12.51 12.71 3.02
CA PHE A 3 11.33 11.86 3.22
C PHE A 3 11.74 10.40 3.40
N LEU A 4 11.09 9.68 4.32
CA LEU A 4 11.33 8.25 4.53
C LEU A 4 11.13 7.48 3.22
N TYR A 5 12.15 6.75 2.76
CA TYR A 5 12.15 6.02 1.48
C TYR A 5 11.76 6.89 0.27
N GLN A 6 12.27 8.13 0.21
CA GLN A 6 11.94 9.11 -0.83
C GLN A 6 12.06 8.56 -2.25
N GLU A 7 13.23 8.04 -2.63
CA GLU A 7 13.49 7.50 -3.97
C GLU A 7 12.54 6.37 -4.36
N LEU A 8 12.35 5.40 -3.45
CA LEU A 8 11.45 4.27 -3.68
C LEU A 8 9.99 4.75 -3.79
N THR A 9 9.56 5.66 -2.91
CA THR A 9 8.21 6.23 -2.96
C THR A 9 7.98 6.98 -4.26
N TYR A 10 8.97 7.73 -4.75
CA TYR A 10 8.87 8.46 -6.01
C TYR A 10 8.63 7.51 -7.20
N LYS A 11 9.43 6.45 -7.31
CA LYS A 11 9.25 5.39 -8.32
C LYS A 11 7.88 4.72 -8.22
N LEU A 12 7.46 4.35 -7.01
CA LEU A 12 6.15 3.72 -6.78
C LEU A 12 5.01 4.63 -7.20
N ARG A 13 5.07 5.94 -6.91
CA ARG A 13 4.04 6.88 -7.36
C ARG A 13 3.96 6.92 -8.89
N GLY A 14 5.10 6.97 -9.58
CA GLY A 14 5.14 6.88 -11.04
C GLY A 14 4.40 5.65 -11.57
N ILE A 15 4.69 4.46 -11.00
CA ILE A 15 4.00 3.21 -11.34
C ILE A 15 2.48 3.31 -11.11
N LEU A 16 2.05 3.84 -9.95
CA LEU A 16 0.63 3.96 -9.62
C LEU A 16 -0.11 4.90 -10.60
N PHE A 17 0.52 6.01 -10.99
CA PHE A 17 -0.02 6.92 -12.00
C PHE A 17 -0.08 6.27 -13.38
N GLU A 18 0.97 5.56 -13.80
CA GLU A 18 0.98 4.84 -15.08
C GLU A 18 -0.19 3.84 -15.16
N VAL A 19 -0.37 3.03 -14.12
CA VAL A 19 -1.48 2.07 -14.02
C VAL A 19 -2.84 2.78 -14.12
N TYR A 20 -3.03 3.89 -13.40
CA TYR A 20 -4.28 4.65 -13.47
C TYR A 20 -4.51 5.27 -14.85
N ASN A 21 -3.47 5.82 -15.49
CA ASN A 21 -3.57 6.45 -16.80
C ASN A 21 -3.91 5.44 -17.90
N LEU A 22 -3.39 4.22 -17.82
CA LEU A 22 -3.63 3.18 -18.82
C LEU A 22 -4.95 2.46 -18.63
N LEU A 23 -5.37 2.21 -17.38
CA LEU A 23 -6.57 1.43 -17.10
C LEU A 23 -7.82 2.28 -16.86
N GLY A 24 -7.65 3.51 -16.38
CA GLY A 24 -8.76 4.35 -15.91
C GLY A 24 -9.49 3.75 -14.69
N PRO A 25 -10.52 4.44 -14.18
CA PRO A 25 -11.39 3.94 -13.12
C PRO A 25 -12.41 2.91 -13.62
N GLY A 26 -13.14 2.28 -12.69
CA GLY A 26 -14.27 1.38 -13.00
C GLY A 26 -13.93 -0.11 -13.06
N LEU A 27 -12.65 -0.47 -12.90
CA LEU A 27 -12.21 -1.87 -12.80
C LEU A 27 -12.18 -2.36 -11.34
N PRO A 28 -12.24 -3.69 -11.09
CA PRO A 28 -12.08 -4.24 -9.74
C PRO A 28 -10.65 -4.06 -9.21
N GLU A 29 -10.49 -4.02 -7.88
CA GLU A 29 -9.18 -3.90 -7.20
C GLU A 29 -8.13 -4.88 -7.74
N LYS A 30 -8.56 -6.11 -8.08
CA LYS A 30 -7.68 -7.15 -8.60
C LYS A 30 -7.01 -6.78 -9.93
N ALA A 31 -7.67 -5.98 -10.77
CA ALA A 31 -7.09 -5.52 -12.03
C ALA A 31 -5.90 -4.58 -11.78
N TYR A 32 -6.09 -3.58 -10.90
CA TYR A 32 -5.01 -2.66 -10.51
C TYR A 32 -3.89 -3.38 -9.78
N HIS A 33 -4.22 -4.30 -8.87
CA HIS A 33 -3.24 -5.14 -8.18
C HIS A 33 -2.33 -5.89 -9.16
N ASN A 34 -2.92 -6.58 -10.14
CA ASN A 34 -2.15 -7.31 -11.15
C ASN A 34 -1.33 -6.37 -12.05
N ALA A 35 -1.86 -5.19 -12.39
CA ALA A 35 -1.15 -4.20 -13.21
C ALA A 35 0.07 -3.63 -12.48
N ILE A 36 -0.08 -3.25 -11.19
CA ILE A 36 1.03 -2.79 -10.35
C ILE A 36 2.12 -3.87 -10.27
N ILE A 37 1.74 -5.14 -10.08
CA ILE A 37 2.71 -6.25 -10.07
C ILE A 37 3.51 -6.32 -11.38
N ARG A 38 2.87 -6.11 -12.54
CA ARG A 38 3.57 -6.11 -13.83
C ARG A 38 4.57 -4.95 -13.91
N GLU A 39 4.17 -3.76 -13.51
CA GLU A 39 5.06 -2.59 -13.48
C GLU A 39 6.23 -2.78 -12.52
N LEU A 40 5.99 -3.31 -11.31
CA LEU A 40 7.04 -3.61 -10.34
C LEU A 40 8.07 -4.60 -10.91
N LYS A 41 7.62 -5.66 -11.60
CA LYS A 41 8.51 -6.63 -12.27
C LYS A 41 9.34 -5.97 -13.37
N SER A 42 8.73 -5.16 -14.24
CA SER A 42 9.42 -4.45 -15.31
C SER A 42 10.48 -3.48 -14.77
N ASN A 43 10.21 -2.87 -13.62
CA ASN A 43 11.12 -1.96 -12.92
C ASN A 43 12.11 -2.69 -11.98
N GLN A 44 12.11 -4.02 -11.93
CA GLN A 44 12.98 -4.84 -11.06
C GLN A 44 12.90 -4.47 -9.57
N ILE A 45 11.71 -4.04 -9.11
CA ILE A 45 11.45 -3.71 -7.72
C ILE A 45 10.99 -4.99 -7.01
N HIS A 46 11.58 -5.31 -5.85
CA HIS A 46 11.19 -6.49 -5.10
C HIS A 46 9.87 -6.26 -4.36
N PHE A 47 9.00 -7.25 -4.37
CA PHE A 47 7.72 -7.18 -3.68
C PHE A 47 7.23 -8.55 -3.21
N GLU A 48 6.41 -8.52 -2.19
CA GLU A 48 5.57 -9.62 -1.76
C GLU A 48 4.10 -9.22 -1.97
N THR A 49 3.28 -10.19 -2.33
CA THR A 49 1.84 -9.99 -2.51
C THR A 49 1.07 -10.77 -1.46
N GLU A 50 -0.09 -10.27 -1.07
CA GLU A 50 -1.01 -11.02 -0.20
C GLU A 50 -0.33 -11.43 1.14
N LYS A 51 0.57 -10.58 1.66
CA LYS A 51 1.39 -10.91 2.82
C LYS A 51 0.55 -10.92 4.09
N VAL A 52 0.58 -12.03 4.82
CA VAL A 52 -0.18 -12.17 6.06
C VAL A 52 0.58 -11.53 7.21
N ILE A 53 -0.11 -10.67 7.95
CA ILE A 53 0.33 -10.15 9.25
C ILE A 53 -0.62 -10.65 10.35
N TYR A 54 -0.13 -10.65 11.58
CA TYR A 54 -0.89 -11.08 12.75
C TYR A 54 -1.26 -9.88 13.62
N ILE A 55 -2.54 -9.75 13.93
CA ILE A 55 -3.02 -8.77 14.89
C ILE A 55 -2.86 -9.39 16.28
N LYS A 56 -2.07 -8.72 17.11
CA LYS A 56 -1.79 -9.15 18.48
C LYS A 56 -2.70 -8.43 19.47
N TYR A 57 -3.22 -9.18 20.43
CA TYR A 57 -3.78 -8.64 21.67
C TYR A 57 -2.95 -9.21 22.82
N LYS A 58 -2.14 -8.35 23.45
CA LYS A 58 -1.04 -8.79 24.32
C LYS A 58 -0.10 -9.73 23.54
N GLU A 59 0.26 -10.88 24.11
CA GLU A 59 1.13 -11.87 23.48
C GLU A 59 0.39 -12.84 22.53
N ALA A 60 -0.94 -12.76 22.45
CA ALA A 60 -1.74 -13.68 21.66
C ALA A 60 -2.09 -13.09 20.29
N ASN A 61 -1.96 -13.89 19.23
CA ASN A 61 -2.50 -13.57 17.91
C ASN A 61 -4.03 -13.76 17.94
N VAL A 62 -4.78 -12.70 17.68
CA VAL A 62 -6.26 -12.72 17.71
C VAL A 62 -6.90 -12.65 16.33
N ALA A 63 -6.16 -12.18 15.33
CA ALA A 63 -6.61 -12.19 13.94
C ALA A 63 -5.42 -12.26 12.98
N LYS A 64 -5.72 -12.67 11.75
CA LYS A 64 -4.82 -12.54 10.59
C LYS A 64 -5.38 -11.45 9.69
N GLN A 65 -4.49 -10.61 9.18
CA GLN A 65 -4.81 -9.69 8.11
C GLN A 65 -3.90 -9.97 6.93
N ARG A 66 -4.38 -9.67 5.74
CA ARG A 66 -3.61 -9.73 4.52
C ARG A 66 -3.37 -8.32 3.97
N LEU A 67 -2.10 -8.02 3.68
CA LEU A 67 -1.68 -6.80 3.00
C LEU A 67 -1.64 -7.07 1.50
N ASP A 68 -2.12 -6.13 0.69
CA ASP A 68 -2.20 -6.33 -0.77
C ASP A 68 -0.80 -6.50 -1.37
N LEU A 69 0.11 -5.56 -1.06
CA LEU A 69 1.50 -5.55 -1.49
C LEU A 69 2.44 -5.04 -0.40
N VAL A 70 3.63 -5.63 -0.33
CA VAL A 70 4.76 -5.14 0.46
C VAL A 70 5.96 -4.96 -0.46
N ILE A 71 6.47 -3.74 -0.58
CA ILE A 71 7.57 -3.37 -1.46
C ILE A 71 8.88 -3.31 -0.69
N ASP A 72 9.91 -4.00 -1.18
CA ASP A 72 11.27 -4.07 -0.60
C ASP A 72 11.29 -4.35 0.91
N ASN A 73 10.28 -5.08 1.43
CA ASN A 73 10.08 -5.30 2.86
C ASN A 73 10.04 -3.99 3.70
N LYS A 74 9.59 -2.89 3.08
CA LYS A 74 9.65 -1.52 3.63
C LYS A 74 8.31 -0.78 3.58
N ILE A 75 7.60 -0.86 2.47
CA ILE A 75 6.40 -0.06 2.18
C ILE A 75 5.21 -0.98 1.96
N ILE A 76 4.11 -0.74 2.67
CA ILE A 76 2.82 -1.36 2.37
C ILE A 76 2.14 -0.55 1.25
N ILE A 77 1.51 -1.22 0.29
CA ILE A 77 0.53 -0.60 -0.59
C ILE A 77 -0.81 -1.31 -0.38
N GLU A 78 -1.85 -0.55 -0.05
CA GLU A 78 -3.24 -0.99 0.04
C GLU A 78 -4.03 -0.37 -1.13
N ILE A 79 -4.82 -1.17 -1.83
CA ILE A 79 -5.49 -0.81 -3.08
C ILE A 79 -6.99 -0.71 -2.84
N LYS A 80 -7.60 0.36 -3.34
CA LYS A 80 -9.05 0.57 -3.36
C LYS A 80 -9.51 0.93 -4.76
N ALA A 81 -10.76 0.60 -5.07
CA ALA A 81 -11.41 0.90 -6.34
C ALA A 81 -12.84 1.41 -6.10
N THR A 82 -12.98 2.48 -5.32
CA THR A 82 -14.27 3.08 -4.93
C THR A 82 -14.37 4.52 -5.44
N ASN A 83 -15.59 5.02 -5.66
CA ASN A 83 -15.80 6.39 -6.16
C ASN A 83 -15.18 7.46 -5.26
N SER A 84 -15.10 7.21 -3.95
CA SER A 84 -14.48 8.12 -2.98
C SER A 84 -13.63 7.37 -1.96
N MET A 85 -12.68 8.07 -1.35
CA MET A 85 -11.86 7.55 -0.26
C MET A 85 -12.65 7.63 1.05
N HIS A 86 -12.90 6.49 1.69
CA HIS A 86 -13.58 6.44 2.99
C HIS A 86 -12.56 6.47 4.13
N SER A 87 -12.85 7.25 5.18
CA SER A 87 -12.00 7.34 6.39
C SER A 87 -11.81 6.00 7.10
N LEU A 88 -12.71 5.04 6.90
CA LEU A 88 -12.56 3.67 7.38
C LEU A 88 -11.32 2.98 6.80
N PHE A 89 -11.04 3.18 5.51
CA PHE A 89 -9.86 2.59 4.86
C PHE A 89 -8.57 3.15 5.43
N GLU A 90 -8.51 4.46 5.69
CA GLU A 90 -7.36 5.09 6.31
C GLU A 90 -7.09 4.55 7.73
N LYS A 91 -8.15 4.44 8.54
CA LYS A 91 -8.07 3.87 9.89
C LYS A 91 -7.58 2.41 9.85
N GLN A 92 -8.07 1.64 8.90
CA GLN A 92 -7.68 0.25 8.69
C GLN A 92 -6.20 0.14 8.28
N THR A 93 -5.76 0.91 7.29
CA THR A 93 -4.36 0.96 6.86
C THR A 93 -3.42 1.35 8.01
N LEU A 94 -3.79 2.37 8.81
CA LEU A 94 -3.01 2.78 9.98
C LEU A 94 -2.93 1.68 11.05
N ALA A 95 -4.03 0.96 11.29
CA ALA A 95 -4.04 -0.15 12.22
C ALA A 95 -3.12 -1.29 11.76
N TYR A 96 -3.13 -1.60 10.46
CA TYR A 96 -2.26 -2.64 9.89
C TYR A 96 -0.79 -2.23 9.89
N LEU A 97 -0.51 -0.96 9.61
CA LEU A 97 0.84 -0.41 9.70
C LEU A 97 1.39 -0.60 11.12
N LYS A 98 0.64 -0.21 12.15
CA LYS A 98 1.00 -0.37 13.57
C LYS A 98 1.13 -1.82 14.02
N ALA A 99 0.32 -2.72 13.46
CA ALA A 99 0.38 -4.15 13.76
C ALA A 99 1.51 -4.88 13.02
N SER A 100 2.18 -4.19 12.09
CA SER A 100 3.28 -4.72 11.30
C SER A 100 4.63 -4.18 11.78
N ASN A 101 5.71 -4.62 11.13
CA ASN A 101 7.05 -4.04 11.33
C ASN A 101 7.42 -3.04 10.23
N TYR A 102 6.46 -2.62 9.40
CA TYR A 102 6.69 -1.63 8.35
C TYR A 102 6.48 -0.22 8.88
N LYS A 103 7.14 0.74 8.23
CA LYS A 103 7.13 2.14 8.67
C LYS A 103 6.21 3.03 7.86
N LEU A 104 5.81 2.57 6.68
CA LEU A 104 5.17 3.41 5.69
C LEU A 104 4.13 2.60 4.94
N ALA A 105 2.94 3.18 4.82
CA ALA A 105 1.87 2.65 3.98
C ALA A 105 1.42 3.69 2.96
N LEU A 106 1.12 3.24 1.75
CA LEU A 106 0.44 3.99 0.72
C LEU A 106 -0.96 3.38 0.53
N LEU A 107 -1.99 4.13 0.87
CA LEU A 107 -3.38 3.77 0.55
C LEU A 107 -3.74 4.44 -0.76
N VAL A 108 -4.06 3.64 -1.78
CA VAL A 108 -4.28 4.12 -3.13
C VAL A 108 -5.69 3.80 -3.57
N ASN A 109 -6.44 4.81 -4.02
CA ASN A 109 -7.75 4.60 -4.62
C ASN A 109 -7.71 4.93 -6.12
N PHE A 110 -8.08 3.93 -6.92
CA PHE A 110 -8.17 4.00 -8.38
C PHE A 110 -9.60 4.23 -8.89
N GLY A 111 -10.62 4.25 -8.02
CA GLY A 111 -12.02 4.25 -8.45
C GLY A 111 -12.64 5.62 -8.76
N GLY A 112 -11.99 6.73 -8.43
CA GLY A 112 -12.50 8.08 -8.68
C GLY A 112 -12.00 8.69 -10.00
N ASP A 113 -12.47 9.91 -10.30
CA ASP A 113 -12.04 10.72 -11.47
C ASP A 113 -10.55 11.09 -11.47
N ARG A 114 -9.88 10.87 -10.34
CA ARG A 114 -8.44 10.97 -10.18
C ARG A 114 -7.95 9.89 -9.23
N ILE A 115 -6.70 9.48 -9.41
CA ILE A 115 -6.02 8.65 -8.41
C ILE A 115 -5.82 9.44 -7.10
N ILE A 116 -6.15 8.81 -5.98
CA ILE A 116 -5.89 9.35 -4.64
C ILE A 116 -4.83 8.48 -3.99
N ILE A 117 -3.76 9.08 -3.50
CA ILE A 117 -2.66 8.37 -2.81
C ILE A 117 -2.44 9.03 -1.45
N ASN A 118 -2.88 8.36 -0.39
CA ASN A 118 -2.65 8.77 0.98
C ASN A 118 -1.42 8.07 1.54
N ARG A 119 -0.56 8.84 2.21
CA ARG A 119 0.71 8.36 2.76
C ARG A 119 0.65 8.40 4.27
N PHE A 120 0.96 7.27 4.89
CA PHE A 120 1.02 7.13 6.34
C PHE A 120 2.42 6.71 6.77
N ILE A 121 2.89 7.25 7.88
CA ILE A 121 4.18 6.91 8.51
C ILE A 121 3.90 6.52 9.96
N ASP A 122 4.49 5.42 10.41
CA ASP A 122 4.53 5.06 11.83
C ASP A 122 5.92 5.36 12.39
N GLU A 123 6.00 6.42 13.18
CA GLU A 123 7.25 6.89 13.82
C GLU A 123 7.65 6.03 15.02
N SER A 124 6.76 5.18 15.55
CA SER A 124 7.05 4.31 16.69
C SER A 124 7.95 3.13 16.33
N VAL A 125 7.98 2.75 15.04
CA VAL A 125 8.86 1.70 14.53
C VAL A 125 10.28 2.27 14.40
N LYS A 126 11.21 1.78 15.24
CA LYS A 126 12.63 2.23 15.23
C LYS A 126 13.29 1.96 13.87
N SER A 127 14.14 2.87 13.41
CA SER A 127 14.95 2.65 12.20
C SER A 127 16.03 1.64 12.57
N ALA A 128 15.99 0.47 11.95
CA ALA A 128 17.14 -0.41 11.90
C ALA A 128 18.24 0.24 11.06
#